data_AF-A0A0C2SHZ7-F1
#
_entry.id   AF-A0A0C2SHZ7-F1
#
_cell.length_a   1.000
_cell.length_b   1.000
_cell.length_c   1.000
_cell.angle_alpha   90.00
_cell.angle_beta   90.00
_cell.angle_gamma   90.00
#
_symmetry.space_group_name_H-M   'P 1'
#
loop_
_entity.id
_entity.type
_entity.pdbx_description
1 polymer ?
#
loop_
_entity_poly.entity_id
_entity_poly.type
_entity_poly.pdbx_seq_one_letter_code
_entity_poly.pdbx_strand_id
1 'polypeptide(L)'
;MVYFNMDIAFDVFMLVGLDGIDGAAPISDKPFLFFGLERMNHSDLSILIPHEFNHLCRFQYLKNVEDLHHLTVKQLTVAEGLAVLTPLVMNNLRLTNENLSSTMMITVEEYKALQKRTERIVSEMTNDFDSPLSPELLAKYFMANADSDLPGKSGYFFGVMIITLLLQKGYSLKELSYKKTEEIVALYEQIS
;
A
#
# COMPACT_ATOMS: atom_id res chain seq x y z
N MET A 1 20.72 2.63 -11.54
CA MET A 1 19.92 3.81 -11.16
C MET A 1 19.28 3.50 -9.82
N VAL A 2 19.40 4.38 -8.82
CA VAL A 2 18.90 4.14 -7.46
C VAL A 2 17.43 4.57 -7.36
N TYR A 3 16.53 3.63 -7.04
CA TYR A 3 15.09 3.89 -6.97
C TYR A 3 14.72 4.64 -5.68
N PHE A 4 14.96 4.05 -4.51
CA PHE A 4 14.79 4.72 -3.21
C PHE A 4 16.10 5.36 -2.74
N ASN A 5 16.03 6.59 -2.21
CA ASN A 5 17.15 7.27 -1.59
C ASN A 5 17.03 7.20 -0.07
N MET A 6 17.44 6.07 0.51
CA MET A 6 17.42 5.82 1.96
C MET A 6 18.86 5.62 2.44
N ASP A 7 19.38 6.59 3.19
CA ASP A 7 20.75 6.60 3.74
C ASP A 7 20.73 6.38 5.26
N ILE A 8 19.90 5.43 5.70
CA ILE A 8 19.82 5.00 7.10
C ILE A 8 19.87 3.48 7.16
N ALA A 9 20.60 2.95 8.15
CA ALA A 9 20.62 1.52 8.42
C ALA A 9 19.25 1.07 8.96
N PHE A 10 18.84 -0.14 8.57
CA PHE A 10 17.64 -0.80 9.04
C PHE A 10 17.91 -2.29 9.23
N ASP A 11 17.17 -2.91 10.13
CA ASP A 11 17.29 -4.34 10.40
C ASP A 11 16.26 -5.14 9.57
N VAL A 12 16.57 -6.39 9.26
CA VAL A 12 15.63 -7.31 8.62
C VAL A 12 15.49 -8.53 9.50
N PHE A 13 14.28 -8.77 10.00
CA PHE A 13 13.93 -9.90 10.84
C PHE A 13 13.22 -10.98 10.05
N MET A 14 13.66 -12.23 10.26
CA MET A 14 13.04 -13.42 9.67
C MET A 14 12.38 -14.18 10.81
N LEU A 15 11.04 -14.25 10.80
CA LEU A 15 10.25 -14.72 11.94
C LEU A 15 9.67 -16.11 11.66
N VAL A 16 9.52 -16.92 12.71
CA VAL A 16 8.94 -18.27 12.66
C VAL A 16 7.86 -18.39 13.72
N GLY A 17 6.75 -19.05 13.39
CA GLY A 17 5.66 -19.38 14.32
C GLY A 17 4.65 -18.24 14.50
N LEU A 18 4.56 -17.32 13.55
CA LEU A 18 3.65 -16.16 13.60
C LEU A 18 2.65 -16.13 12.44
N ASP A 19 2.22 -17.30 11.98
CA ASP A 19 1.11 -17.49 11.02
C ASP A 19 1.19 -16.62 9.75
N GLY A 20 2.43 -16.39 9.27
CA GLY A 20 2.64 -15.67 8.02
C GLY A 20 2.46 -14.14 8.09
N ILE A 21 2.78 -13.48 9.21
CA ILE A 21 2.88 -12.02 9.22
C ILE A 21 4.09 -11.53 8.40
N ASP A 22 3.94 -10.39 7.72
CA ASP A 22 5.05 -9.57 7.23
C ASP A 22 4.68 -8.09 7.33
N GLY A 23 5.68 -7.25 7.22
CA GLY A 23 5.49 -5.81 7.29
C GLY A 23 6.79 -5.02 7.40
N ALA A 24 6.65 -3.71 7.30
CA ALA A 24 7.62 -2.75 7.78
C ALA A 24 7.24 -2.25 9.17
N ALA A 25 8.25 -2.00 10.00
CA ALA A 25 8.05 -1.31 11.26
C ALA A 25 7.42 0.08 11.03
N PRO A 26 6.49 0.50 11.90
CA PRO A 26 6.13 1.91 11.98
C PRO A 26 7.34 2.76 12.42
N ILE A 27 7.14 4.08 12.58
CA ILE A 27 8.20 5.02 12.98
C ILE A 27 8.99 4.47 14.19
N SER A 28 10.30 4.34 14.00
CA SER A 28 11.25 3.81 14.97
C SER A 28 12.61 4.47 14.75
N ASP A 29 13.37 4.67 15.84
CA ASP A 29 14.78 5.10 15.79
C ASP A 29 15.67 4.08 15.06
N LYS A 30 15.23 2.82 15.03
CA LYS A 30 15.79 1.72 14.25
C LYS A 30 14.71 1.14 13.35
N PRO A 31 14.53 1.65 12.12
CA PRO A 31 13.61 1.04 11.15
C PRO A 31 13.93 -0.45 10.98
N PHE A 32 12.91 -1.27 10.76
CA PHE A 32 13.11 -2.67 10.41
C PHE A 32 12.03 -3.19 9.48
N LEU A 33 12.36 -4.24 8.74
CA LEU A 33 11.41 -5.10 8.04
C LEU A 33 11.28 -6.41 8.80
N PHE A 34 10.12 -7.03 8.75
CA PHE A 34 9.92 -8.37 9.28
C PHE A 34 9.17 -9.23 8.28
N PHE A 35 9.64 -10.46 8.11
CA PHE A 35 9.04 -11.43 7.19
C PHE A 35 8.86 -12.77 7.90
N GLY A 36 7.62 -13.24 7.98
CA GLY A 36 7.29 -14.58 8.43
C GLY A 36 7.72 -15.61 7.39
N LEU A 37 8.49 -16.62 7.80
CA LEU A 37 9.00 -17.64 6.90
C LEU A 37 7.88 -18.44 6.23
N GLU A 38 6.75 -18.61 6.91
CA GLU A 38 5.57 -19.28 6.37
C GLU A 38 5.01 -18.51 5.16
N ARG A 39 4.95 -17.18 5.23
CA ARG A 39 4.47 -16.34 4.14
C ARG A 39 5.47 -16.24 3.00
N MET A 40 6.77 -16.20 3.32
CA MET A 40 7.82 -16.19 2.29
C MET A 40 7.83 -17.45 1.42
N ASN A 41 7.43 -18.60 1.96
CA ASN A 41 7.35 -19.84 1.19
C ASN A 41 6.22 -19.83 0.14
N HIS A 42 5.23 -18.95 0.32
CA HIS A 42 4.04 -18.85 -0.53
C HIS A 42 3.94 -17.52 -1.29
N SER A 43 4.83 -16.58 -1.03
CA SER A 43 4.81 -15.23 -1.62
C SER A 43 5.96 -15.05 -2.61
N ASP A 44 5.70 -14.29 -3.67
CA ASP A 44 6.75 -13.84 -4.56
C ASP A 44 7.59 -12.75 -3.88
N LEU A 45 8.83 -13.07 -3.53
CA LEU A 45 9.74 -12.13 -2.87
C LEU A 45 10.08 -10.92 -3.74
N SER A 46 9.98 -11.04 -5.07
CA SER A 46 10.15 -9.92 -6.00
C SER A 46 9.00 -8.91 -5.95
N ILE A 47 7.88 -9.28 -5.30
CA ILE A 47 6.74 -8.42 -5.01
C ILE A 47 6.79 -7.95 -3.56
N LEU A 48 6.95 -8.89 -2.62
CA LEU A 48 6.85 -8.63 -1.20
C LEU A 48 7.95 -7.68 -0.70
N ILE A 49 9.20 -7.91 -1.07
CA ILE A 49 10.32 -7.09 -0.58
C ILE A 49 10.18 -5.64 -1.06
N PRO A 50 9.95 -5.34 -2.37
CA PRO A 50 9.75 -3.96 -2.80
C PRO A 50 8.53 -3.29 -2.19
N HIS A 51 7.45 -4.04 -1.93
CA HIS A 51 6.26 -3.53 -1.26
C HIS A 51 6.59 -3.03 0.15
N GLU A 52 7.17 -3.90 1.00
CA GLU A 52 7.50 -3.51 2.38
C GLU A 52 8.61 -2.46 2.45
N PHE A 53 9.55 -2.49 1.50
CA PHE A 53 10.59 -1.48 1.43
C PHE A 53 10.04 -0.09 1.06
N ASN A 54 8.95 0.00 0.29
CA ASN A 54 8.26 1.27 0.06
C ASN A 54 7.71 1.84 1.38
N HIS A 55 6.98 1.03 2.15
CA HIS A 55 6.43 1.42 3.46
C HIS A 55 7.54 1.94 4.37
N LEU A 56 8.64 1.20 4.48
CA LEU A 56 9.80 1.60 5.27
C LEU A 56 10.35 2.97 4.85
N CYS A 57 10.60 3.16 3.55
CA CYS A 57 11.13 4.42 3.02
C CYS A 57 10.17 5.58 3.27
N ARG A 58 8.88 5.37 2.98
CA ARG A 58 7.84 6.38 3.15
C ARG A 58 7.69 6.80 4.60
N PHE A 59 7.52 5.83 5.50
CA PHE A 59 7.28 6.11 6.91
C PHE A 59 8.49 6.75 7.58
N GLN A 60 9.71 6.33 7.23
CA GLN A 60 10.92 6.96 7.75
C GLN A 60 11.12 8.38 7.23
N TYR A 61 10.79 8.64 5.97
CA TYR A 61 10.89 9.98 5.40
C TYR A 61 9.86 10.95 6.00
N LEU A 62 8.62 10.46 6.22
CA LEU A 62 7.50 11.28 6.67
C LEU A 62 7.36 11.37 8.20
N LYS A 63 8.21 10.68 8.98
CA LYS A 63 8.06 10.55 10.43
C LYS A 63 7.95 11.85 11.24
N ASN A 64 8.50 12.94 10.72
CA ASN A 64 8.49 14.25 11.39
C ASN A 64 7.42 15.21 10.83
N VAL A 65 6.68 14.78 9.80
CA VAL A 65 5.74 15.64 9.06
C VAL A 65 4.34 15.06 8.93
N GLU A 66 4.15 13.79 9.26
CA GLU A 66 2.86 13.11 9.38
C GLU A 66 2.82 12.33 10.70
N ASP A 67 1.65 12.30 11.35
CA ASP A 67 1.41 11.34 12.43
C ASP A 67 1.20 9.97 11.80
N LEU A 68 2.20 9.10 11.93
CA LEU A 68 2.14 7.69 11.51
C LEU A 68 2.08 6.74 12.71
N HIS A 69 1.98 7.27 13.93
CA HIS A 69 1.66 6.46 15.11
C HIS A 69 0.17 6.12 15.14
N HIS A 70 -0.67 7.01 14.59
CA HIS A 70 -2.10 6.79 14.40
C HIS A 70 -2.49 7.11 12.96
N LEU A 71 -2.33 6.12 12.07
CA LEU A 71 -2.72 6.28 10.66
C LEU A 71 -4.22 6.58 10.56
N THR A 72 -4.58 7.42 9.61
CA THR A 72 -5.94 7.53 9.08
C THR A 72 -6.17 6.51 7.97
N VAL A 73 -7.44 6.27 7.60
CA VAL A 73 -7.79 5.44 6.43
C VAL A 73 -7.07 5.97 5.18
N LYS A 74 -7.08 7.30 4.98
CA LYS A 74 -6.42 7.97 3.87
C LYS A 74 -4.92 7.71 3.79
N GLN A 75 -4.20 7.85 4.91
CA GLN A 75 -2.76 7.59 4.94
C GLN A 75 -2.43 6.16 4.57
N LEU A 76 -3.17 5.18 5.10
CA LEU A 76 -2.94 3.78 4.76
C LEU A 76 -3.31 3.48 3.30
N THR A 77 -4.44 3.99 2.80
CA THR A 77 -4.83 3.84 1.38
C THR A 77 -3.75 4.31 0.43
N VAL A 78 -3.18 5.50 0.67
CA VAL A 78 -2.11 6.04 -0.16
C VAL A 78 -0.82 5.23 -0.02
N ALA A 79 -0.44 4.86 1.20
CA ALA A 79 0.75 4.03 1.44
C ALA A 79 0.65 2.69 0.71
N GLU A 80 -0.49 2.00 0.80
CA GLU A 80 -0.72 0.73 0.12
C GLU A 80 -0.74 0.86 -1.39
N GLY A 81 -1.37 1.92 -1.94
CA GLY A 81 -1.35 2.20 -3.37
C GLY A 81 0.08 2.34 -3.92
N LEU A 82 0.94 3.06 -3.20
CA LEU A 82 2.35 3.22 -3.55
C LEU A 82 3.12 1.90 -3.45
N ALA A 83 2.92 1.16 -2.36
CA ALA A 83 3.62 -0.09 -2.10
C ALA A 83 3.25 -1.18 -3.11
N VAL A 84 1.96 -1.31 -3.47
CA VAL A 84 1.49 -2.26 -4.51
C VAL A 84 2.12 -1.97 -5.87
N LEU A 85 2.22 -0.70 -6.27
CA LEU A 85 2.76 -0.33 -7.58
C LEU A 85 4.29 -0.37 -7.65
N THR A 86 4.98 -0.35 -6.51
CA THR A 86 6.44 -0.35 -6.42
C THR A 86 7.10 -1.54 -7.13
N PRO A 87 6.73 -2.81 -6.86
CA PRO A 87 7.31 -3.93 -7.56
C PRO A 87 7.03 -3.88 -9.08
N LEU A 88 5.90 -3.33 -9.53
CA LEU A 88 5.64 -3.19 -10.97
C LEU A 88 6.62 -2.21 -11.62
N VAL A 89 6.78 -1.03 -11.03
CA VAL A 89 7.66 0.01 -11.57
C VAL A 89 9.12 -0.42 -11.52
N MET A 90 9.57 -1.01 -10.41
CA MET A 90 10.96 -1.46 -10.26
C MET A 90 11.33 -2.59 -11.24
N ASN A 91 10.37 -3.45 -11.58
CA ASN A 91 10.58 -4.55 -12.52
C ASN A 91 10.19 -4.19 -13.98
N ASN A 92 9.87 -2.92 -14.28
CA ASN A 92 9.41 -2.46 -15.59
C ASN A 92 8.21 -3.25 -16.14
N LEU A 93 7.29 -3.65 -15.26
CA LEU A 93 6.08 -4.38 -15.62
C LEU A 93 4.96 -3.42 -16.05
N ARG A 94 4.10 -3.89 -16.95
CA ARG A 94 2.94 -3.12 -17.43
C ARG A 94 1.82 -3.09 -16.37
N LEU A 95 1.03 -2.02 -16.35
CA LEU A 95 -0.16 -1.90 -15.50
C LEU A 95 -1.35 -2.66 -16.12
N THR A 96 -1.30 -4.00 -16.08
CA THR A 96 -2.42 -4.88 -16.49
C THR A 96 -3.16 -5.41 -15.27
N ASN A 97 -4.38 -5.91 -15.45
CA ASN A 97 -5.16 -6.49 -14.35
C ASN A 97 -4.42 -7.66 -13.69
N GLU A 98 -3.72 -8.49 -14.47
CA GLU A 98 -2.95 -9.64 -13.98
C GLU A 98 -1.78 -9.21 -13.10
N ASN A 99 -1.05 -8.19 -13.53
CA ASN A 99 0.07 -7.65 -12.76
C ASN A 99 -0.41 -6.96 -11.49
N LEU A 100 -1.47 -6.15 -11.58
CA LEU A 100 -2.06 -5.45 -10.44
C LEU A 100 -2.62 -6.44 -9.40
N SER A 101 -3.38 -7.45 -9.83
CA SER A 101 -3.89 -8.48 -8.93
C SER A 101 -2.76 -9.25 -8.25
N SER A 102 -1.71 -9.61 -9.01
CA SER A 102 -0.54 -10.30 -8.47
C SER A 102 0.17 -9.46 -7.40
N THR A 103 0.40 -8.16 -7.65
CA THR A 103 1.05 -7.28 -6.67
C THR A 103 0.17 -6.91 -5.48
N MET A 104 -1.15 -6.99 -5.63
CA MET A 104 -2.10 -6.92 -4.52
C MET A 104 -2.24 -8.25 -3.78
N MET A 105 -1.54 -9.31 -4.23
CA MET A 105 -1.64 -10.67 -3.68
C MET A 105 -3.09 -11.17 -3.62
N ILE A 106 -3.82 -11.00 -4.72
CA ILE A 106 -5.19 -11.51 -4.92
C ILE A 106 -5.32 -12.13 -6.31
N THR A 107 -6.36 -12.92 -6.51
CA THR A 107 -6.72 -13.48 -7.81
C THR A 107 -7.21 -12.40 -8.78
N VAL A 108 -7.15 -12.69 -10.08
CA VAL A 108 -7.68 -11.81 -11.12
C VAL A 108 -9.20 -11.64 -10.96
N GLU A 109 -9.90 -12.68 -10.49
CA GLU A 109 -11.33 -12.69 -10.23
C GLU A 109 -11.69 -11.74 -9.08
N GLU A 110 -10.94 -11.76 -7.98
CA GLU A 110 -11.08 -10.83 -6.86
C GLU A 110 -10.82 -9.39 -7.31
N TYR A 111 -9.78 -9.16 -8.11
CA TYR A 111 -9.49 -7.84 -8.68
C TYR A 111 -10.63 -7.34 -9.58
N LYS A 112 -11.19 -8.20 -10.42
CA LYS A 112 -12.38 -7.86 -11.23
C LYS A 112 -13.61 -7.57 -10.37
N ALA A 113 -13.75 -8.24 -9.23
CA ALA A 113 -14.84 -7.97 -8.28
C ALA A 113 -14.71 -6.57 -7.65
N LEU A 114 -13.49 -6.15 -7.32
CA LEU A 114 -13.18 -4.78 -6.90
C LEU A 114 -13.55 -3.77 -8.00
N GLN A 115 -13.11 -4.00 -9.24
CA GLN A 115 -13.43 -3.14 -10.39
C GLN A 115 -14.93 -2.95 -10.59
N LYS A 116 -15.74 -4.01 -10.43
CA LYS A 116 -17.20 -3.93 -10.56
C LYS A 116 -17.89 -3.11 -9.47
N ARG A 117 -17.22 -2.87 -8.34
CA ARG A 117 -17.75 -2.13 -7.19
C ARG A 117 -17.04 -0.78 -6.97
N THR A 118 -16.28 -0.31 -7.95
CA THR A 118 -15.46 0.90 -7.87
C THR A 118 -16.21 2.10 -7.30
N GLU A 119 -17.40 2.44 -7.83
CA GLU A 119 -18.17 3.61 -7.37
C GLU A 119 -18.55 3.52 -5.88
N ARG A 120 -18.96 2.32 -5.43
CA ARG A 120 -19.29 2.07 -4.02
C ARG A 120 -18.06 2.16 -3.13
N ILE A 121 -16.95 1.57 -3.55
CA ILE A 121 -15.67 1.62 -2.82
C ILE A 121 -15.23 3.07 -2.65
N VAL A 122 -15.19 3.84 -3.73
CA VAL A 122 -14.78 5.26 -3.72
C VAL A 122 -15.69 6.06 -2.79
N SER A 123 -17.01 5.91 -2.91
CA SER A 123 -17.98 6.62 -2.07
C SER A 123 -17.81 6.31 -0.59
N GLU A 124 -17.77 5.02 -0.22
CA GLU A 124 -17.64 4.62 1.18
C GLU A 124 -16.29 5.03 1.78
N MET A 125 -15.19 4.80 1.05
CA MET A 125 -13.86 5.15 1.55
C MET A 125 -13.65 6.65 1.69
N THR A 126 -14.23 7.45 0.78
CA THR A 126 -14.17 8.91 0.88
C THR A 126 -14.90 9.43 2.12
N ASN A 127 -16.00 8.80 2.54
CA ASN A 127 -16.71 9.18 3.76
C ASN A 127 -15.89 8.91 5.04
N ASP A 128 -15.13 7.81 5.05
CA ASP A 128 -14.30 7.40 6.19
C ASP A 128 -12.84 7.87 6.07
N PHE A 129 -12.50 8.68 5.06
CA PHE A 129 -11.11 8.88 4.63
C PHE A 129 -10.24 9.55 5.70
N ASP A 130 -10.79 10.57 6.34
CA ASP A 130 -10.11 11.33 7.41
C ASP A 130 -10.26 10.66 8.79
N SER A 131 -10.99 9.55 8.89
CA SER A 131 -11.17 8.82 10.15
C SER A 131 -9.85 8.17 10.57
N PRO A 132 -9.52 8.19 11.88
CA PRO A 132 -8.45 7.36 12.44
C PRO A 132 -8.70 5.89 12.11
N LEU A 133 -7.63 5.16 11.76
CA LEU A 133 -7.71 3.76 11.38
C LEU A 133 -7.99 2.88 12.61
N SER A 134 -9.27 2.63 12.89
CA SER A 134 -9.70 1.70 13.92
C SER A 134 -9.60 0.24 13.44
N PRO A 135 -9.61 -0.76 14.34
CA PRO A 135 -9.68 -2.16 13.95
C PRO A 135 -10.86 -2.48 13.03
N GLU A 136 -12.01 -1.82 13.23
CA GLU A 136 -13.20 -1.99 12.41
C GLU A 136 -12.99 -1.44 10.98
N LEU A 137 -12.36 -0.28 10.84
CA LEU A 137 -12.05 0.29 9.51
C LEU A 137 -10.93 -0.47 8.81
N LEU A 138 -9.94 -0.96 9.56
CA LEU A 138 -8.91 -1.87 9.04
C LEU A 138 -9.56 -3.15 8.49
N ALA A 139 -10.45 -3.75 9.28
CA ALA A 139 -11.23 -4.92 8.90
C ALA A 139 -12.10 -4.66 7.67
N LYS A 140 -12.82 -3.53 7.63
CA LYS A 140 -13.74 -3.17 6.56
C LYS A 140 -13.03 -3.00 5.21
N TYR A 141 -11.85 -2.36 5.19
CA TYR A 141 -11.23 -1.91 3.94
C TYR A 141 -9.96 -2.67 3.54
N PHE A 142 -9.17 -3.16 4.49
CA PHE A 142 -7.81 -3.65 4.22
C PHE A 142 -7.68 -5.17 4.42
N MET A 143 -8.57 -5.79 5.20
CA MET A 143 -8.55 -7.23 5.44
C MET A 143 -9.54 -7.98 4.54
N ALA A 144 -9.26 -9.26 4.29
CA ALA A 144 -10.19 -10.17 3.62
C ALA A 144 -11.23 -10.67 4.62
N ASN A 145 -12.27 -9.87 4.88
CA ASN A 145 -13.35 -10.24 5.79
C ASN A 145 -14.58 -10.72 5.02
N ALA A 146 -14.96 -11.98 5.24
CA ALA A 146 -16.12 -12.61 4.60
C ALA A 146 -17.45 -11.92 4.96
N ASP A 147 -17.51 -11.26 6.11
CA ASP A 147 -18.69 -10.56 6.62
C ASP A 147 -18.76 -9.08 6.16
N SER A 148 -17.76 -8.59 5.43
CA SER A 148 -17.80 -7.25 4.84
C SER A 148 -18.58 -7.26 3.54
N ASP A 149 -19.48 -6.30 3.38
CA ASP A 149 -20.18 -6.05 2.12
C ASP A 149 -19.23 -5.63 0.99
N LEU A 150 -18.05 -5.08 1.33
CA LEU A 150 -17.03 -4.71 0.37
C LEU A 150 -16.06 -5.87 0.14
N PRO A 151 -15.55 -6.06 -1.09
CA PRO A 151 -14.52 -7.06 -1.32
C PRO A 151 -13.28 -6.75 -0.47
N GLY A 152 -12.59 -7.79 -0.02
CA GLY A 152 -11.33 -7.63 0.69
C GLY A 152 -10.33 -6.77 -0.08
N LYS A 153 -9.48 -6.04 0.65
CA LYS A 153 -8.47 -5.13 0.09
C LYS A 153 -9.02 -3.97 -0.76
N SER A 154 -10.25 -3.54 -0.49
CA SER A 154 -10.82 -2.33 -1.11
C SER A 154 -9.94 -1.08 -0.92
N GLY A 155 -9.26 -0.95 0.22
CA GLY A 155 -8.33 0.15 0.49
C GLY A 155 -7.07 0.11 -0.36
N TYR A 156 -6.53 -1.08 -0.62
CA TYR A 156 -5.42 -1.26 -1.56
C TYR A 156 -5.85 -0.87 -2.97
N PHE A 157 -7.03 -1.35 -3.39
CA PHE A 157 -7.57 -1.06 -4.71
C PHE A 157 -7.77 0.44 -4.94
N PHE A 158 -8.36 1.14 -3.98
CA PHE A 158 -8.57 2.58 -4.11
C PHE A 158 -7.24 3.34 -4.15
N GLY A 159 -6.27 2.95 -3.32
CA GLY A 159 -4.91 3.50 -3.38
C GLY A 159 -4.25 3.30 -4.74
N VAL A 160 -4.33 2.09 -5.29
CA VAL A 160 -3.84 1.76 -6.63
C VAL A 160 -4.48 2.65 -7.69
N MET A 161 -5.79 2.92 -7.60
CA MET A 161 -6.47 3.82 -8.54
C MET A 161 -5.93 5.24 -8.48
N ILE A 162 -5.81 5.81 -7.27
CA ILE A 162 -5.29 7.16 -7.03
C ILE A 162 -3.90 7.30 -7.66
N ILE A 163 -2.99 6.39 -7.29
CA ILE A 163 -1.60 6.47 -7.75
C ILE A 163 -1.49 6.17 -9.26
N THR A 164 -2.24 5.19 -9.79
CA THR A 164 -2.23 4.90 -11.23
C THR A 164 -2.64 6.11 -12.06
N LEU A 165 -3.66 6.85 -11.63
CA LEU A 165 -4.10 8.06 -12.33
C LEU A 165 -2.99 9.12 -12.35
N LEU A 166 -2.28 9.30 -11.23
CA LEU A 166 -1.12 10.21 -11.15
C LEU A 166 0.03 9.76 -12.07
N LEU A 167 0.35 8.46 -12.10
CA LEU A 167 1.37 7.93 -13.02
C LEU A 167 0.99 8.20 -14.49
N GLN A 168 -0.28 8.06 -14.85
CA GLN A 168 -0.78 8.37 -16.20
C GLN A 168 -0.69 9.86 -16.55
N LYS A 169 -0.66 10.77 -15.55
CA LYS A 169 -0.41 12.20 -15.75
C LYS A 169 1.08 12.57 -15.76
N GLY A 170 1.98 11.59 -15.66
CA GLY A 170 3.42 11.81 -15.77
C GLY A 170 4.14 12.02 -14.44
N TYR A 171 3.46 11.91 -13.30
CA TYR A 171 4.13 11.86 -12.01
C TYR A 171 4.94 10.57 -11.87
N SER A 172 6.10 10.62 -11.22
CA SER A 172 6.88 9.40 -10.97
C SER A 172 6.49 8.75 -9.64
N LEU A 173 6.45 7.41 -9.60
CA LEU A 173 6.17 6.67 -8.36
C LEU A 173 7.22 6.94 -7.27
N LYS A 174 8.47 7.18 -7.70
CA LYS A 174 9.57 7.58 -6.82
C LYS A 174 9.26 8.90 -6.10
N GLU A 175 8.85 9.94 -6.82
CA GLU A 175 8.50 11.24 -6.21
C GLU A 175 7.28 11.13 -5.30
N LEU A 176 6.25 10.39 -5.73
CA LEU A 176 5.04 10.18 -4.95
C LEU A 176 5.33 9.44 -3.63
N SER A 177 6.28 8.49 -3.63
CA SER A 177 6.63 7.73 -2.42
C SER A 177 7.13 8.61 -1.26
N TYR A 178 7.73 9.76 -1.58
CA TYR A 178 8.23 10.74 -0.60
C TYR A 178 7.30 11.94 -0.40
N LYS A 179 6.15 11.95 -1.07
CA LYS A 179 5.19 13.05 -1.00
C LYS A 179 4.21 12.83 0.15
N LYS A 180 3.82 13.90 0.84
CA LYS A 180 2.80 13.83 1.89
C LYS A 180 1.48 13.30 1.34
N THR A 181 0.77 12.54 2.15
CA THR A 181 -0.53 11.97 1.83
C THR A 181 -1.50 13.04 1.32
N GLU A 182 -1.63 14.16 2.03
CA GLU A 182 -2.50 15.27 1.60
C GLU A 182 -2.11 15.85 0.23
N GLU A 183 -0.81 15.96 -0.05
CA GLU A 183 -0.35 16.47 -1.34
C GLU A 183 -0.69 15.50 -2.49
N ILE A 184 -0.61 14.18 -2.24
CA ILE A 184 -0.99 13.17 -3.23
C ILE A 184 -2.49 13.23 -3.51
N VAL A 185 -3.31 13.31 -2.46
CA VAL A 185 -4.77 13.38 -2.58
C VAL A 185 -5.20 14.67 -3.27
N ALA A 186 -4.63 15.82 -2.90
CA ALA A 186 -4.90 17.09 -3.57
C ALA A 186 -4.54 17.05 -5.08
N LEU A 187 -3.44 16.38 -5.46
CA LEU A 187 -3.11 16.17 -6.86
C LEU A 187 -4.13 15.30 -7.59
N TYR A 188 -4.63 14.25 -6.93
CA TYR A 188 -5.66 13.36 -7.46
C TYR A 188 -7.00 14.09 -7.68
N GLU A 189 -7.45 14.88 -6.71
CA GLU A 189 -8.69 15.67 -6.79
C GLU A 189 -8.66 16.71 -7.92
N GLN A 190 -7.49 17.25 -8.26
CA GLN A 190 -7.35 18.23 -9.35
C GLN A 190 -7.48 17.61 -10.75
N ILE A 191 -7.30 16.29 -10.87
CA ILE A 191 -7.24 15.58 -12.16
C ILE A 191 -8.35 14.55 -12.36
N SER A 192 -9.11 14.26 -11.30
CA SER A 192 -10.28 13.36 -11.29
C SER A 192 -11.52 14.01 -11.89
#